data_AF-A0A8T7B723-F1
#
_entry.id   AF-A0A8T7B723-F1
#
_cell.length_a   1.000
_cell.length_b   1.000
_cell.length_c   1.000
_cell.angle_alpha   90.00
_cell.angle_beta   90.00
_cell.angle_gamma   90.00
#
_symmetry.space_group_name_H-M   'P 1'
#
loop_
_entity.id
_entity.type
_entity.pdbx_description
1 polymer ?
#
loop_
_entity_poly.entity_id
_entity_poly.type
_entity_poly.pdbx_seq_one_letter_code
_entity_poly.pdbx_strand_id
1 'polypeptide(L)'
;MEKLSYDFRLRATMPNTIDHRIVIVDLDEKSLLAEGQWPWPRNKVARLVDQLVDHYGVSVVAFDMVFAEPDRSSGLQVLNDLADGALADNDSFKDQLTLLRAELD
;
A
#
# COMPACT_ATOMS: atom_id res chain seq x y z
N MET A 1 9.03 8.11 -36.36
CA MET A 1 8.32 7.06 -37.13
C MET A 1 7.86 5.91 -36.25
N GLU A 2 8.66 5.43 -35.29
CA GLU A 2 8.33 4.27 -34.44
C GLU A 2 7.08 4.44 -33.54
N LYS A 3 6.86 5.62 -32.95
CA LYS A 3 5.65 5.90 -32.15
C LYS A 3 4.36 5.82 -32.97
N LEU A 4 4.40 6.25 -34.23
CA LEU A 4 3.23 6.26 -35.13
C LEU A 4 2.83 4.85 -35.55
N SER A 5 3.80 3.99 -35.90
CA SER A 5 3.52 2.60 -36.24
C SER A 5 3.06 1.80 -35.02
N TYR A 6 3.60 2.08 -33.83
CA TYR A 6 3.16 1.47 -32.59
C TYR A 6 1.71 1.83 -32.25
N ASP A 7 1.35 3.11 -32.26
CA ASP A 7 -0.01 3.58 -31.98
C ASP A 7 -1.03 3.02 -32.97
N PHE A 8 -0.67 2.99 -34.27
CA PHE A 8 -1.54 2.43 -35.29
C PHE A 8 -1.80 0.94 -35.04
N ARG A 9 -0.75 0.15 -34.77
CA ARG A 9 -0.89 -1.27 -34.45
C ARG A 9 -1.74 -1.46 -33.19
N LEU A 10 -1.44 -0.72 -32.12
CA LEU A 10 -2.16 -0.84 -30.86
C LEU A 10 -3.65 -0.55 -31.04
N ARG A 11 -4.01 0.55 -31.71
CA ARG A 11 -5.42 0.89 -31.99
C ARG A 11 -6.09 -0.12 -32.90
N ALA A 12 -5.38 -0.67 -33.88
CA ALA A 12 -5.94 -1.66 -34.80
C ALA A 12 -6.16 -3.03 -34.15
N THR A 13 -5.40 -3.38 -33.10
CA THR A 13 -5.48 -4.68 -32.42
C THR A 13 -6.13 -4.63 -31.04
N MET A 14 -6.38 -3.44 -30.48
CA MET A 14 -7.00 -3.31 -29.16
C MET A 14 -8.46 -3.80 -29.21
N PRO A 15 -8.87 -4.70 -28.31
CA PRO A 15 -10.28 -5.01 -28.12
C PRO A 15 -11.00 -3.73 -27.74
N ASN A 16 -11.94 -3.26 -28.56
CA ASN A 16 -12.71 -2.05 -28.28
C ASN A 16 -13.86 -2.32 -27.30
N THR A 17 -13.58 -3.11 -26.26
CA THR A 17 -14.54 -3.63 -25.29
C THR A 17 -13.96 -3.48 -23.90
N ILE A 18 -14.80 -3.08 -22.94
CA ILE A 18 -14.41 -2.99 -21.53
C ILE A 18 -14.56 -4.39 -20.91
N ASP A 19 -13.50 -4.88 -20.29
CA ASP A 19 -13.56 -6.09 -19.47
C ASP A 19 -13.94 -5.71 -18.03
N HIS A 20 -15.19 -5.98 -17.64
CA HIS A 20 -15.73 -5.63 -16.32
C HIS A 20 -15.07 -6.37 -15.15
N ARG A 21 -14.22 -7.37 -15.43
CA ARG A 21 -13.45 -8.08 -14.39
C ARG A 21 -12.22 -7.28 -13.96
N ILE A 22 -11.82 -6.27 -14.74
CA ILE A 22 -10.66 -5.43 -14.47
C ILE A 22 -11.16 -4.10 -13.89
N VAL A 23 -10.66 -3.76 -12.70
CA VAL A 23 -10.95 -2.51 -12.02
C VAL A 23 -9.63 -1.78 -11.78
N ILE A 24 -9.59 -0.49 -12.11
CA ILE A 24 -8.46 0.39 -11.80
C ILE A 24 -8.84 1.19 -10.56
N VAL A 25 -8.02 1.08 -9.52
CA VAL A 25 -8.15 1.87 -8.30
C VAL A 25 -7.12 3.00 -8.39
N ASP A 26 -7.60 4.23 -8.46
CA ASP A 26 -6.75 5.42 -8.53
C ASP A 26 -6.66 6.09 -7.14
N LEU A 27 -5.48 6.63 -6.83
CA LEU A 27 -5.22 7.37 -5.59
C LEU A 27 -5.17 8.86 -5.92
N ASP A 28 -6.34 9.48 -5.89
CA ASP A 28 -6.52 10.89 -6.21
C ASP A 28 -6.44 11.82 -4.99
N GLU A 29 -6.51 13.12 -5.24
CA GLU A 29 -6.47 14.14 -4.18
C GLU A 29 -7.58 13.97 -3.13
N LYS A 30 -8.77 13.52 -3.54
CA LYS A 30 -9.88 13.26 -2.61
C LYS A 30 -9.54 12.12 -1.67
N SER A 31 -8.93 11.06 -2.20
CA SER A 31 -8.46 9.92 -1.44
C SER A 31 -7.39 10.34 -0.44
N LEU A 32 -6.43 11.17 -0.86
CA LEU A 32 -5.38 11.67 0.04
C LEU A 32 -5.90 12.62 1.12
N LEU A 33 -6.92 13.43 0.82
CA LEU A 33 -7.58 14.27 1.83
C LEU A 33 -8.33 13.44 2.88
N ALA A 34 -8.92 12.31 2.47
CA ALA A 34 -9.67 11.42 3.37
C ALA A 34 -8.74 10.51 4.19
N GLU A 35 -7.72 9.94 3.54
CA GLU A 35 -6.91 8.86 4.10
C GLU A 35 -5.52 9.32 4.57
N GLY A 36 -5.17 10.57 4.32
CA GLY A 36 -3.86 11.14 4.64
C GLY A 36 -2.90 11.12 3.46
N GLN A 37 -1.77 11.79 3.67
CA GLN A 37 -0.78 12.03 2.63
C GLN A 37 -0.05 10.74 2.21
N TRP A 38 0.16 10.59 0.90
CA TRP A 38 1.03 9.57 0.34
C TRP A 38 2.52 9.90 0.55
N PRO A 39 3.43 8.91 0.79
CA PRO A 39 3.19 7.48 0.84
C PRO A 39 2.48 7.03 2.12
N TRP A 40 1.49 6.15 1.95
CA TRP A 40 0.82 5.53 3.09
C TRP A 40 1.71 4.46 3.75
N PRO A 41 1.52 4.22 5.06
CA PRO A 41 2.19 3.12 5.76
C PRO A 41 1.76 1.76 5.19
N ARG A 42 2.67 0.79 5.30
CA ARG A 42 2.54 -0.56 4.75
C ARG A 42 1.29 -1.26 5.27
N ASN A 43 1.02 -1.12 6.57
CA ASN A 43 -0.17 -1.68 7.21
C ASN A 43 -1.49 -1.16 6.60
N LYS A 44 -1.55 0.11 6.16
CA LYS A 44 -2.73 0.67 5.50
C LYS A 44 -2.92 0.04 4.12
N VAL A 45 -1.84 -0.09 3.35
CA VAL A 45 -1.89 -0.75 2.04
C VAL A 45 -2.27 -2.23 2.18
N ALA A 46 -1.75 -2.93 3.20
CA ALA A 46 -2.11 -4.31 3.50
C ALA A 46 -3.61 -4.46 3.76
N ARG A 47 -4.20 -3.63 4.64
CA ARG A 47 -5.66 -3.64 4.88
C ARG A 47 -6.48 -3.42 3.61
N LEU A 48 -5.97 -2.59 2.69
CA LEU A 48 -6.62 -2.34 1.40
C LEU A 48 -6.58 -3.59 0.51
N VAL A 49 -5.44 -4.29 0.48
CA VAL A 49 -5.30 -5.59 -0.20
C VAL A 49 -6.21 -6.64 0.40
N ASP A 50 -6.26 -6.75 1.73
CA ASP A 50 -7.12 -7.71 2.43
C ASP A 50 -8.58 -7.46 2.07
N GLN A 51 -9.02 -6.20 2.01
CA GLN A 51 -10.37 -5.87 1.57
C GLN A 51 -10.61 -6.30 0.10
N LEU A 52 -9.64 -6.08 -0.80
CA LEU A 52 -9.76 -6.52 -2.20
C LEU A 52 -9.86 -8.05 -2.32
N VAL A 53 -9.08 -8.80 -1.55
CA VAL A 53 -9.04 -10.25 -1.64
C VAL A 53 -10.20 -10.89 -0.88
N ASP A 54 -10.38 -10.55 0.40
CA ASP A 54 -11.31 -11.23 1.29
C ASP A 54 -12.76 -10.78 1.08
N HIS A 55 -12.97 -9.49 0.88
CA HIS A 55 -14.32 -8.94 0.71
C HIS A 55 -14.79 -8.97 -0.74
N TYR A 56 -13.93 -8.54 -1.67
CA TYR A 56 -14.29 -8.46 -3.09
C TYR A 56 -13.92 -9.70 -3.91
N GLY A 57 -13.14 -10.64 -3.35
CA GLY A 57 -12.79 -11.88 -4.04
C GLY A 57 -11.82 -11.68 -5.22
N VAL A 58 -11.02 -10.60 -5.21
CA VAL A 58 -10.10 -10.30 -6.30
C VAL A 58 -9.02 -11.38 -6.38
N SER A 59 -8.86 -11.98 -7.57
CA SER A 59 -7.90 -13.07 -7.77
C SER A 59 -6.47 -12.59 -7.98
N VAL A 60 -6.28 -11.36 -8.48
CA VAL A 60 -4.96 -10.78 -8.78
C VAL A 60 -4.99 -9.30 -8.48
N VAL A 61 -4.03 -8.83 -7.68
CA VAL A 61 -3.78 -7.40 -7.44
C VAL A 61 -2.46 -7.02 -8.09
N ALA A 62 -2.48 -5.99 -8.94
CA ALA A 62 -1.29 -5.44 -9.57
C ALA A 62 -1.05 -4.02 -9.05
N PHE A 63 0.20 -3.72 -8.70
CA PHE A 63 0.61 -2.43 -8.20
C PHE A 63 1.41 -1.70 -9.28
N ASP A 64 1.01 -0.46 -9.59
CA ASP A 64 1.83 0.49 -10.35
C ASP A 64 2.70 1.34 -9.41
N MET A 65 3.37 0.67 -8.46
CA MET A 65 4.24 1.30 -7.48
C MET A 65 5.28 0.30 -6.98
N VAL A 66 6.42 0.83 -6.54
CA VAL A 66 7.54 0.01 -6.03
C VAL A 66 7.65 0.18 -4.53
N PHE A 67 7.90 -0.94 -3.86
CA PHE A 67 8.10 -1.04 -2.41
C PHE A 67 9.55 -1.40 -2.10
N ALA A 68 10.46 -0.48 -2.41
CA ALA A 68 11.90 -0.76 -2.41
C ALA A 68 12.53 -0.81 -1.01
N GLU A 69 11.95 -0.12 -0.03
CA GLU A 69 12.51 0.01 1.31
C GLU A 69 11.50 -0.42 2.39
N PRO A 70 12.00 -0.88 3.57
CA PRO A 70 11.15 -1.12 4.73
C PRO A 70 10.35 0.13 5.13
N ASP A 71 9.15 -0.07 5.66
CA ASP A 71 8.32 1.03 6.12
C ASP A 71 8.92 1.72 7.34
N ARG A 72 8.97 3.05 7.30
CA ARG A 72 9.41 3.91 8.40
C ARG A 72 8.31 4.87 8.87
N SER A 73 7.15 4.83 8.24
CA SER A 73 6.07 5.81 8.44
C SER A 73 5.10 5.43 9.55
N SER A 74 5.13 4.18 10.04
CA SER A 74 4.26 3.71 11.14
C SER A 74 4.69 4.19 12.53
N GLY A 75 5.84 4.85 12.66
CA GLY A 75 6.39 5.27 13.96
C GLY A 75 6.96 4.14 14.80
N LEU A 76 6.89 2.88 14.31
CA LEU A 76 7.42 1.71 14.99
C LEU A 76 8.92 1.85 15.32
N GLN A 77 9.69 2.50 14.43
CA GLN A 77 11.10 2.77 14.67
C GLN A 77 11.32 3.66 15.90
N VAL A 78 10.52 4.73 16.05
CA VAL A 78 10.61 5.63 17.21
C VAL A 78 10.24 4.89 18.51
N LEU A 79 9.23 4.03 18.45
CA LEU A 79 8.84 3.22 19.61
C LEU A 79 9.92 2.21 20.00
N ASN A 80 10.59 1.58 19.02
CA ASN A 80 11.75 0.72 19.29
C ASN A 80 12.90 1.52 19.92
N ASP A 81 13.22 2.70 19.39
CA ASP A 81 14.29 3.55 19.93
C ASP A 81 13.99 3.99 21.38
N LEU A 82 12.72 4.23 21.72
CA LEU A 82 12.29 4.51 23.09
C LEU A 82 12.42 3.28 23.99
N ALA A 83 12.04 2.09 23.50
CA ALA A 83 12.13 0.83 24.24
C ALA A 83 13.58 0.43 24.55
N ASP A 84 14.51 0.77 23.67
CA ASP A 84 15.93 0.47 23.81
C ASP A 84 16.69 1.56 24.59
N GLY A 85 16.10 2.75 24.72
CA GLY A 85 16.71 3.91 25.35
C GLY A 85 15.96 4.38 26.60
N ALA A 86 15.21 5.48 26.45
CA ALA A 86 14.63 6.21 27.58
C ALA A 86 13.66 5.37 28.44
N LEU A 87 13.05 4.33 27.86
CA LEU A 87 12.11 3.43 28.52
C LEU A 87 12.64 2.00 28.65
N ALA A 88 13.97 1.81 28.63
CA ALA A 88 14.60 0.50 28.70
C ALA A 88 14.24 -0.30 29.96
N ASP A 89 13.95 0.35 31.08
CA ASP A 89 13.58 -0.33 32.34
C ASP A 89 12.06 -0.49 32.53
N ASN A 90 11.26 -0.16 31.50
CA ASN A 90 9.81 -0.25 31.57
C ASN A 90 9.29 -1.51 30.85
N ASP A 91 9.18 -2.61 31.59
CA ASP A 91 8.69 -3.88 31.06
C ASP A 91 7.26 -3.78 30.51
N SER A 92 6.38 -3.02 31.18
CA SER A 92 5.01 -2.83 30.71
C SER A 92 4.94 -2.13 29.35
N PHE A 93 5.86 -1.20 29.06
CA PHE A 93 5.94 -0.55 27.75
C PHE A 93 6.39 -1.55 26.67
N LYS A 94 7.39 -2.39 26.96
CA LYS A 94 7.88 -3.40 26.02
C LYS A 94 6.82 -4.46 25.70
N ASP A 95 6.04 -4.86 26.69
CA ASP A 95 4.92 -5.78 26.49
C ASP A 95 3.87 -5.19 25.54
N GLN A 96 3.49 -3.93 25.76
CA GLN A 96 2.54 -3.22 24.89
C GLN A 96 3.09 -3.01 23.47
N LEU A 97 4.38 -2.66 23.35
CA LEU A 97 5.03 -2.50 22.05
C LEU A 97 5.05 -3.82 21.27
N THR A 98 5.23 -4.94 21.95
CA THR A 98 5.20 -6.28 21.32
C THR A 98 3.83 -6.57 20.71
N LEU A 99 2.76 -6.21 21.41
CA LEU A 99 1.39 -6.33 20.89
C LEU A 99 1.15 -5.40 19.70
N LEU A 100 1.59 -4.15 19.81
CA LEU A 100 1.35 -3.12 18.81
C LEU A 100 2.18 -3.32 17.54
N ARG A 101 3.31 -4.04 17.62
CA ARG A 101 4.18 -4.30 16.46
C ARG A 101 3.42 -4.94 15.30
N ALA A 102 2.49 -5.86 15.56
CA ALA A 102 1.69 -6.50 14.52
C ALA A 102 0.74 -5.54 13.80
N GLU A 103 0.35 -4.42 14.43
CA GLU A 103 -0.50 -3.41 13.81
C GLU A 103 0.30 -2.36 13.03
N LEU A 104 1.57 -2.16 13.37
CA LEU A 104 2.43 -1.10 12.83
C LEU A 104 3.45 -1.58 11.78
N ASP A 105 3.64 -2.89 11.63
CA ASP A 105 4.44 -3.49 10.54
C ASP A 105 3.59 -3.68 9.27
#